data_AF-A0A7J9WV06-F1
#
_entry.id   AF-A0A7J9WV06-F1
#
_cell.length_a   1.000
_cell.length_b   1.000
_cell.length_c   1.000
_cell.angle_alpha   90.00
_cell.angle_beta   90.00
_cell.angle_gamma   90.00
#
_symmetry.space_group_name_H-M   'P 1'
#
loop_
_entity.id
_entity.type
_entity.pdbx_description
1 polymer ?
#
loop_
_entity_poly.entity_id
_entity_poly.type
_entity_poly.pdbx_seq_one_letter_code
_entity_poly.pdbx_strand_id
1 'polypeptide(L)'
;MTRLLADRRMLTMVLLALVLVLIAVFGFAAANRPPREVVPSFEQQACGLNSEWLLRTQRGYFEERSGQIALLPRTPAYMASGGGGWSHSGPWPYLQDVPLVFYGPGIIDEGITSDRPVTTADIAPTIAGLLKGRLGESDGEALPEVIGSEAQSIERPAPKLILTIVWDGGGWNTLDLWDESWPNLEQLMNEGVSFSEATVGSNPSVTPAVHSTIGTGVFPDTHGITGVPVRDEQGEVVDSFLEGESSHFLQVPALAELWDERNGNRAEIGMFGYEPWHLGMIGQGAERAGGDKDDALWLDTETNEWITNEEHYILPSSVPATDGLEAHIEELDSADGEADDTWRDDVPLDDPGRTEETPAFVSHHVDAMLQMIEAEGYGEDEVTDLLFTNFKQIDRVGHYYNMDSEYVNDVLVRTDEELGRIIDELDRIVGPGEWVIALTADHGQQPDAEDIDAYGVNPRAVEAAIRQEFGDVVRAVWPTEVFLLEQAMEEQDVTVEEIARFLGGHTLSDNLRFSEGEPFTGQFESQNRLFDLAVPADMLSEAEC
;
A
#
# COMPACT_ATOMS: atom_id res chain seq x y z
N MET A 1 12.62 75.53 29.41
CA MET A 1 11.98 74.42 30.15
C MET A 1 10.54 74.13 29.71
N THR A 2 9.75 75.12 29.26
CA THR A 2 8.34 74.95 28.86
C THR A 2 8.10 74.20 27.55
N ARG A 3 9.01 74.29 26.55
CA ARG A 3 8.89 73.51 25.30
C ARG A 3 9.19 72.00 25.47
N LEU A 4 10.20 71.65 26.27
CA LEU A 4 10.55 70.24 26.54
C LEU A 4 9.44 69.45 27.27
N LEU A 5 8.65 70.13 28.12
CA LEU A 5 7.53 69.51 28.84
C LEU A 5 6.31 69.28 27.93
N ALA A 6 6.13 70.12 26.90
CA ALA A 6 5.06 69.95 25.91
C ALA A 6 5.36 68.78 24.95
N ASP A 7 6.61 68.65 24.49
CA ASP A 7 7.03 67.53 23.62
C ASP A 7 6.94 66.18 24.32
N ARG A 8 7.32 66.10 25.61
CA ARG A 8 7.17 64.85 26.39
C ARG A 8 5.70 64.45 26.56
N ARG A 9 4.80 65.40 26.78
CA ARG A 9 3.35 65.11 26.91
C ARG A 9 2.74 64.68 25.58
N MET A 10 3.16 65.30 24.47
CA MET A 10 2.72 64.90 23.14
C MET A 10 3.21 63.49 22.78
N LEU A 11 4.49 63.18 23.03
CA LEU A 11 5.06 61.85 22.78
C LEU A 11 4.37 60.76 23.63
N THR A 12 4.07 61.06 24.90
CA THR A 12 3.36 60.13 25.80
C THR A 12 1.92 59.88 25.32
N MET A 13 1.22 60.90 24.83
CA MET A 13 -0.13 60.73 24.28
C MET A 13 -0.13 59.92 22.96
N VAL A 14 0.86 60.11 22.10
CA VAL A 14 1.00 59.34 20.85
C VAL A 14 1.28 57.87 21.15
N LEU A 15 2.16 57.57 22.11
CA LEU A 15 2.43 56.21 22.57
C LEU A 15 1.20 55.54 23.18
N LEU A 16 0.44 56.25 24.02
CA LEU A 16 -0.81 55.75 24.59
C LEU A 16 -1.88 55.49 23.51
N ALA A 17 -1.97 56.36 22.50
CA ALA A 17 -2.88 56.16 21.38
C ALA A 17 -2.48 54.95 20.52
N LEU A 18 -1.18 54.75 20.26
CA LEU A 18 -0.67 53.57 19.56
C LEU A 18 -0.92 52.27 20.34
N VAL A 19 -0.72 52.28 21.65
CA VAL A 19 -1.04 51.12 22.51
C VAL A 19 -2.53 50.83 22.51
N LEU A 20 -3.39 51.85 22.59
CA LEU A 20 -4.84 51.68 22.52
C LEU A 20 -5.32 51.17 21.15
N VAL A 21 -4.70 51.65 20.06
CA VAL A 21 -4.96 51.13 18.70
C VAL A 21 -4.49 49.68 18.59
N LEU A 22 -3.31 49.33 19.11
CA LEU A 22 -2.83 47.94 19.14
C LEU A 22 -3.77 47.06 19.97
N ILE A 23 -4.17 47.47 21.17
CA ILE A 23 -5.13 46.73 22.00
C ILE A 23 -6.49 46.59 21.29
N ALA A 24 -6.96 47.63 20.61
CA ALA A 24 -8.22 47.57 19.85
C ALA A 24 -8.10 46.66 18.62
N VAL A 25 -6.99 46.69 17.89
CA VAL A 25 -6.74 45.84 16.72
C VAL A 25 -6.56 44.38 17.14
N PHE A 26 -5.77 44.11 18.18
CA PHE A 26 -5.62 42.76 18.74
C PHE A 26 -6.91 42.24 19.38
N GLY A 27 -7.65 43.10 20.09
CA GLY A 27 -8.94 42.76 20.68
C GLY A 27 -10.03 42.49 19.64
N PHE A 28 -10.05 43.25 18.55
CA PHE A 28 -10.98 43.05 17.43
C PHE A 28 -10.60 41.81 16.60
N ALA A 29 -9.30 41.56 16.39
CA ALA A 29 -8.82 40.35 15.74
C ALA A 29 -9.10 39.09 16.57
N ALA A 30 -9.00 39.17 17.91
CA ALA A 30 -9.34 38.05 18.81
C ALA A 30 -10.86 37.81 18.91
N ALA A 31 -11.69 38.86 18.85
CA ALA A 31 -13.15 38.77 18.95
C ALA A 31 -13.84 38.31 17.66
N ASN A 32 -13.19 38.43 16.50
CA ASN A 32 -13.71 38.01 15.19
C ASN A 32 -13.06 36.74 14.64
N ARG A 33 -12.31 35.98 15.45
CA ARG A 33 -11.91 34.63 15.02
C ARG A 33 -13.18 33.76 14.96
N PRO A 34 -13.45 33.07 13.85
CA PRO A 34 -14.50 32.07 13.85
C PRO A 34 -14.22 31.07 14.99
N PRO A 35 -15.25 30.63 15.73
CA PRO A 35 -15.06 29.66 16.79
C PRO A 35 -14.45 28.38 16.21
N ARG A 36 -13.48 27.78 16.91
CA ARG A 36 -12.95 26.46 16.55
C ARG A 36 -14.11 25.45 16.52
N GLU A 37 -14.06 24.54 15.56
CA GLU A 37 -15.00 23.42 15.51
C GLU A 37 -14.95 22.64 16.84
N VAL A 38 -16.11 22.17 17.30
CA VAL A 38 -16.19 21.31 18.48
C VAL A 38 -15.62 19.94 18.10
N VAL A 39 -14.67 19.44 18.90
CA VAL A 39 -14.13 18.08 18.74
C VAL A 39 -15.21 17.07 19.17
N PRO A 40 -15.69 16.18 18.28
CA PRO A 40 -16.64 15.15 18.66
C PRO A 40 -16.01 14.13 19.62
N SER A 41 -16.85 13.44 20.40
CA SER A 41 -16.38 12.26 21.17
C SER A 41 -15.82 11.17 20.25
N PHE A 42 -14.98 10.26 20.77
CA PHE A 42 -14.39 9.19 19.96
C PHE A 42 -15.45 8.31 19.28
N GLU A 43 -16.51 7.94 20.01
CA GLU A 43 -17.67 7.21 19.44
C GLU A 43 -18.33 8.01 18.31
N GLN A 44 -18.49 9.32 18.46
CA GLN A 44 -19.06 10.18 17.40
C GLN A 44 -18.13 10.34 16.19
N GLN A 45 -16.81 10.25 16.37
CA GLN A 45 -15.86 10.23 15.26
C GLN A 45 -15.99 8.90 14.51
N ALA A 46 -15.87 7.77 15.19
CA ALA A 46 -15.98 6.43 14.61
C ALA A 46 -17.34 6.21 13.92
N CYS A 47 -18.45 6.36 14.65
CA CYS A 47 -19.80 6.19 14.09
C CYS A 47 -20.21 7.30 13.11
N GLY A 48 -19.41 8.37 12.99
CA GLY A 48 -19.62 9.46 12.04
C GLY A 48 -19.05 9.17 10.66
N LEU A 49 -18.17 8.18 10.54
CA LEU A 49 -17.58 7.77 9.27
C LEU A 49 -18.62 7.05 8.39
N ASN A 50 -18.30 6.94 7.10
CA ASN A 50 -18.93 5.94 6.25
C ASN A 50 -18.68 4.54 6.88
N SER A 51 -19.72 3.72 7.01
CA SER A 51 -19.64 2.40 7.65
C SER A 51 -18.61 1.48 6.98
N GLU A 52 -18.43 1.59 5.67
CA GLU A 52 -17.41 0.83 4.94
C GLU A 52 -16.00 1.31 5.28
N TRP A 53 -15.80 2.62 5.47
CA TRP A 53 -14.49 3.15 5.86
C TRP A 53 -14.13 2.76 7.29
N LEU A 54 -15.13 2.74 8.19
CA LEU A 54 -14.96 2.22 9.54
C LEU A 54 -14.60 0.74 9.51
N LEU A 55 -15.35 -0.08 8.78
CA LEU A 55 -15.10 -1.52 8.65
C LEU A 55 -13.70 -1.81 8.10
N ARG A 56 -13.29 -1.13 7.03
CA ARG A 56 -11.93 -1.25 6.47
C ARG A 56 -10.87 -0.89 7.51
N THR A 57 -11.10 0.18 8.28
CA THR A 57 -10.16 0.62 9.34
C THR A 57 -10.11 -0.36 10.52
N GLN A 58 -11.23 -0.99 10.89
CA GLN A 58 -11.27 -2.04 11.90
C GLN A 58 -10.48 -3.27 11.45
N ARG A 59 -10.67 -3.70 10.19
CA ARG A 59 -9.94 -4.81 9.57
C ARG A 59 -8.43 -4.60 9.49
N GLY A 60 -7.96 -3.35 9.51
CA GLY A 60 -6.54 -3.02 9.50
C GLY A 60 -5.87 -2.93 10.87
N TYR A 61 -6.62 -3.13 11.95
CA TYR A 61 -6.14 -2.94 13.32
C TYR A 61 -5.80 -4.26 14.01
N PHE A 62 -4.60 -4.35 14.56
CA PHE A 62 -4.14 -5.44 15.40
C PHE A 62 -3.44 -4.87 16.64
N GLU A 63 -3.93 -5.17 17.84
CA GLU A 63 -3.54 -4.49 19.10
C GLU A 63 -2.02 -4.53 19.35
N GLU A 64 -1.37 -5.65 19.08
CA GLU A 64 0.06 -5.83 19.31
C GLU A 64 0.94 -5.23 18.22
N ARG A 65 0.37 -4.74 17.09
CA ARG A 65 1.13 -4.36 15.88
C ARG A 65 0.85 -2.92 15.42
N SER A 66 -0.41 -2.48 15.39
CA SER A 66 -0.83 -1.16 14.90
C SER A 66 -0.59 -0.04 15.89
N GLY A 67 -0.24 1.17 15.44
CA GLY A 67 -0.11 2.39 16.25
C GLY A 67 -1.24 2.62 17.26
N GLN A 68 -0.90 3.19 18.42
CA GLN A 68 -1.85 3.35 19.54
C GLN A 68 -2.99 4.36 19.24
N ILE A 69 -2.87 5.20 18.22
CA ILE A 69 -3.94 6.09 17.75
C ILE A 69 -4.22 5.80 16.30
N ALA A 70 -5.48 5.51 15.96
CA ALA A 70 -5.95 5.42 14.59
C ALA A 70 -6.32 6.81 14.06
N LEU A 71 -5.86 7.12 12.84
CA LEU A 71 -6.06 8.39 12.16
C LEU A 71 -6.73 8.20 10.80
N LEU A 72 -7.73 9.03 10.51
CA LEU A 72 -8.22 9.25 9.15
C LEU A 72 -8.35 10.74 8.87
N PRO A 73 -7.61 11.26 7.87
CA PRO A 73 -7.80 12.61 7.37
C PRO A 73 -9.25 12.87 6.95
N ARG A 74 -9.69 14.11 7.15
CA ARG A 74 -10.97 14.59 6.64
C ARG A 74 -10.87 14.78 5.14
N THR A 75 -11.69 14.07 4.36
CA THR A 75 -11.71 14.22 2.90
C THR A 75 -12.05 15.66 2.48
N PRO A 76 -11.39 16.23 1.46
CA PRO A 76 -10.37 15.58 0.62
C PRO A 76 -8.93 15.75 1.11
N ALA A 77 -8.66 16.03 2.38
CA ALA A 77 -7.30 15.89 2.91
C ALA A 77 -6.87 14.42 2.95
N TYR A 78 -5.56 14.19 2.84
CA TYR A 78 -4.91 12.90 2.97
C TYR A 78 -3.57 13.09 3.72
N MET A 79 -2.98 12.03 4.26
CA MET A 79 -1.64 12.12 4.86
C MET A 79 -0.57 12.02 3.77
N ALA A 80 0.32 12.99 3.67
CA ALA A 80 1.40 12.95 2.70
C ALA A 80 2.49 11.93 3.09
N SER A 81 3.15 11.33 2.10
CA SER A 81 4.38 10.55 2.31
C SER A 81 5.56 11.49 2.58
N GLY A 82 6.45 11.12 3.51
CA GLY A 82 7.75 11.79 3.71
C GLY A 82 7.73 13.30 4.01
N GLY A 83 6.57 13.91 4.27
CA GLY A 83 6.40 15.35 4.50
C GLY A 83 5.97 16.19 3.28
N GLY A 84 5.65 15.57 2.14
CA GLY A 84 5.19 16.29 0.94
C GLY A 84 4.85 15.47 -0.31
N GLY A 85 4.84 14.13 -0.26
CA GLY A 85 4.47 13.25 -1.37
C GLY A 85 3.14 12.53 -1.18
N TRP A 86 2.85 11.55 -2.02
CA TRP A 86 1.60 10.76 -2.01
C TRP A 86 1.80 9.47 -1.20
N SER A 87 0.88 9.06 -0.32
CA SER A 87 1.07 7.90 0.58
C SER A 87 0.27 6.65 0.21
N HIS A 88 -0.54 6.72 -0.84
CA HIS A 88 -1.39 5.64 -1.40
C HIS A 88 -2.23 4.84 -0.37
N SER A 89 -2.40 5.37 0.84
CA SER A 89 -3.02 4.67 1.97
C SER A 89 -4.30 5.35 2.41
N GLY A 90 -5.39 4.59 2.44
CA GLY A 90 -6.66 5.07 2.98
C GLY A 90 -7.86 4.17 2.66
N PRO A 91 -8.99 4.38 3.35
CA PRO A 91 -10.20 3.56 3.18
C PRO A 91 -11.08 4.03 2.01
N TRP A 92 -10.67 5.06 1.26
CA TRP A 92 -11.50 5.70 0.24
C TRP A 92 -11.56 4.89 -1.06
N PRO A 93 -12.68 4.92 -1.81
CA PRO A 93 -12.85 4.13 -3.02
C PRO A 93 -11.70 4.25 -4.03
N TYR A 94 -11.17 5.46 -4.26
CA TYR A 94 -10.08 5.66 -5.22
C TYR A 94 -8.75 4.97 -4.86
N LEU A 95 -8.55 4.56 -3.60
CA LEU A 95 -7.39 3.75 -3.19
C LEU A 95 -7.74 2.26 -3.05
N GLN A 96 -9.04 1.94 -3.03
CA GLN A 96 -9.54 0.64 -2.64
C GLN A 96 -10.04 -0.16 -3.82
N ASP A 97 -10.55 0.51 -4.85
CA ASP A 97 -11.10 -0.13 -6.04
C ASP A 97 -9.93 -0.60 -6.92
N VAL A 98 -9.83 -1.92 -7.11
CA VAL A 98 -8.72 -2.58 -7.81
C VAL A 98 -9.24 -3.52 -8.90
N PRO A 99 -8.48 -3.79 -9.97
CA PRO A 99 -8.84 -4.86 -10.88
C PRO A 99 -8.78 -6.21 -10.16
N LEU A 100 -9.64 -7.15 -10.56
CA LEU A 100 -9.47 -8.56 -10.22
C LEU A 100 -9.92 -9.41 -11.40
N VAL A 101 -8.99 -10.18 -11.94
CA VAL A 101 -9.22 -11.08 -13.06
C VAL A 101 -8.58 -12.43 -12.83
N PHE A 102 -9.32 -13.49 -13.17
CA PHE A 102 -8.80 -14.84 -13.29
C PHE A 102 -8.85 -15.25 -14.75
N TYR A 103 -7.72 -15.73 -15.28
CA TYR A 103 -7.58 -16.16 -16.66
C TYR A 103 -6.87 -17.51 -16.72
N GLY A 104 -7.32 -18.41 -17.59
CA GLY A 104 -6.73 -19.73 -17.71
C GLY A 104 -7.43 -20.50 -18.82
N PRO A 105 -6.90 -20.51 -20.05
CA PRO A 105 -7.56 -21.09 -21.20
C PRO A 105 -7.99 -22.55 -20.96
N GLY A 106 -9.28 -22.85 -21.07
CA GLY A 106 -9.82 -24.21 -20.86
C GLY A 106 -9.94 -24.67 -19.39
N ILE A 107 -9.46 -23.87 -18.42
CA ILE A 107 -9.62 -24.11 -16.97
C ILE A 107 -10.64 -23.13 -16.37
N ILE A 108 -10.49 -21.85 -16.67
CA ILE A 108 -11.38 -20.77 -16.25
C ILE A 108 -12.46 -20.55 -17.31
N ASP A 109 -13.68 -20.21 -16.88
CA ASP A 109 -14.75 -19.87 -17.81
C ASP A 109 -14.47 -18.53 -18.50
N GLU A 110 -14.75 -18.47 -19.80
CA GLU A 110 -14.43 -17.30 -20.62
C GLU A 110 -15.56 -16.26 -20.65
N GLY A 111 -15.20 -14.98 -20.65
CA GLY A 111 -16.09 -13.86 -20.92
C GLY A 111 -17.15 -13.61 -19.85
N ILE A 112 -16.78 -13.81 -18.58
CA ILE A 112 -17.64 -13.51 -17.43
C ILE A 112 -17.16 -12.21 -16.78
N THR A 113 -18.03 -11.20 -16.72
CA THR A 113 -17.84 -10.03 -15.86
C THR A 113 -18.89 -10.06 -14.77
N SER A 114 -18.44 -10.06 -13.52
CA SER A 114 -19.29 -10.12 -12.32
C SER A 114 -19.33 -8.76 -11.63
N ASP A 115 -20.53 -8.32 -11.24
CA ASP A 115 -20.79 -7.15 -10.40
C ASP A 115 -20.87 -7.51 -8.90
N ARG A 116 -20.49 -8.74 -8.54
CA ARG A 116 -20.40 -9.17 -7.14
C ARG A 116 -19.34 -8.31 -6.42
N PRO A 117 -19.68 -7.70 -5.27
CA PRO A 117 -18.67 -7.11 -4.39
C PRO A 117 -17.73 -8.19 -3.88
N VAL A 118 -16.43 -8.02 -4.12
CA VAL A 118 -15.36 -8.93 -3.72
C VAL A 118 -14.20 -8.15 -3.11
N THR A 119 -13.33 -8.84 -2.40
CA THR A 119 -12.12 -8.29 -1.80
C THR A 119 -10.88 -9.10 -2.20
N THR A 120 -9.68 -8.55 -1.99
CA THR A 120 -8.43 -9.31 -2.19
C THR A 120 -8.34 -10.55 -1.29
N ALA A 121 -9.05 -10.57 -0.15
CA ALA A 121 -9.17 -11.74 0.71
C ALA A 121 -9.87 -12.95 0.03
N ASP A 122 -10.62 -12.74 -1.05
CA ASP A 122 -11.30 -13.80 -1.80
C ASP A 122 -10.34 -14.60 -2.70
N ILE A 123 -9.10 -14.12 -2.92
CA ILE A 123 -8.14 -14.74 -3.84
C ILE A 123 -7.65 -16.08 -3.31
N ALA A 124 -7.10 -16.15 -2.09
CA ALA A 124 -6.64 -17.40 -1.48
C ALA A 124 -7.73 -18.50 -1.44
N PRO A 125 -8.95 -18.28 -0.92
CA PRO A 125 -9.98 -19.33 -0.93
C PRO A 125 -10.41 -19.72 -2.36
N THR A 126 -10.33 -18.82 -3.34
CA THR A 126 -10.59 -19.12 -4.75
C THR A 126 -9.51 -20.02 -5.35
N ILE A 127 -8.23 -19.70 -5.13
CA ILE A 127 -7.10 -20.55 -5.51
C ILE A 127 -7.24 -21.93 -4.84
N ALA A 128 -7.57 -21.99 -3.55
CA ALA A 128 -7.83 -23.24 -2.84
C ALA A 128 -8.93 -24.08 -3.50
N GLY A 129 -9.98 -23.44 -4.03
CA GLY A 129 -11.04 -24.10 -4.79
C GLY A 129 -10.56 -24.65 -6.14
N LEU A 130 -9.69 -23.93 -6.86
CA LEU A 130 -9.05 -24.42 -8.10
C LEU A 130 -8.18 -25.65 -7.84
N LEU A 131 -7.50 -25.68 -6.69
CA LEU A 131 -6.72 -26.82 -6.16
C LEU A 131 -7.59 -27.99 -5.66
N LYS A 132 -8.92 -27.94 -5.88
CA LYS A 132 -9.91 -28.91 -5.39
C LYS A 132 -9.87 -29.09 -3.86
N GLY A 133 -9.41 -28.06 -3.17
CA GLY A 133 -9.30 -27.97 -1.73
C GLY A 133 -10.32 -27.01 -1.14
N ARG A 134 -10.07 -26.65 0.11
CA ARG A 134 -10.74 -25.56 0.82
C ARG A 134 -9.70 -24.91 1.71
N LEU A 135 -9.69 -23.59 1.74
CA LEU A 135 -9.01 -22.85 2.79
C LEU A 135 -9.80 -23.03 4.09
N GLY A 136 -9.12 -22.94 5.23
CA GLY A 136 -9.71 -23.13 6.55
C GLY A 136 -10.62 -21.97 6.96
N GLU A 137 -10.30 -21.34 8.09
CA GLU A 137 -10.91 -20.06 8.45
C GLU A 137 -10.35 -18.97 7.52
N SER A 138 -11.23 -18.17 6.95
CA SER A 138 -10.95 -17.16 5.92
C SER A 138 -12.01 -16.07 6.05
N ASP A 139 -11.61 -14.80 5.87
CA ASP A 139 -12.56 -13.69 5.77
C ASP A 139 -13.14 -13.57 4.36
N GLY A 140 -12.34 -13.94 3.36
CA GLY A 140 -12.80 -14.09 1.99
C GLY A 140 -13.53 -15.42 1.72
N GLU A 141 -14.26 -15.45 0.61
CA GLU A 141 -15.01 -16.59 0.11
C GLU A 141 -14.50 -17.03 -1.27
N ALA A 142 -14.47 -18.34 -1.52
CA ALA A 142 -14.12 -18.87 -2.83
C ALA A 142 -15.15 -18.42 -3.89
N LEU A 143 -14.67 -17.83 -4.98
CA LEU A 143 -15.52 -17.20 -6.00
C LEU A 143 -16.08 -18.25 -6.97
N PRO A 144 -17.40 -18.56 -6.93
CA PRO A 144 -18.02 -19.60 -7.74
C PRO A 144 -17.97 -19.31 -9.25
N GLU A 145 -17.87 -18.04 -9.64
CA GLU A 145 -17.66 -17.60 -11.02
C GLU A 145 -16.34 -18.13 -11.60
N VAL A 146 -15.32 -18.30 -10.75
CA VAL A 146 -13.97 -18.78 -11.13
C VAL A 146 -13.87 -20.30 -11.04
N ILE A 147 -14.29 -20.88 -9.90
CA ILE A 147 -14.14 -22.33 -9.65
C ILE A 147 -15.17 -23.18 -10.42
N GLY A 148 -16.25 -22.55 -10.91
CA GLY A 148 -17.38 -23.22 -11.55
C GLY A 148 -18.28 -23.98 -10.57
N SER A 149 -19.34 -24.61 -11.10
CA SER A 149 -20.21 -25.48 -10.28
C SER A 149 -19.44 -26.69 -9.74
N GLU A 150 -19.90 -27.30 -8.64
CA GLU A 150 -19.28 -28.50 -8.06
C GLU A 150 -19.11 -29.65 -9.08
N ALA A 151 -20.02 -29.78 -10.03
CA ALA A 151 -19.89 -30.76 -11.11
C ALA A 151 -18.77 -30.40 -12.10
N GLN A 152 -18.65 -29.12 -12.49
CA GLN A 152 -17.59 -28.64 -13.38
C GLN A 152 -16.23 -28.71 -12.69
N SER A 153 -16.15 -28.33 -11.41
CA SER A 153 -14.88 -28.34 -10.68
C SER A 153 -14.32 -29.76 -10.51
N ILE A 154 -15.17 -30.80 -10.43
CA ILE A 154 -14.72 -32.20 -10.42
C ILE A 154 -14.22 -32.65 -11.81
N GLU A 155 -14.82 -32.15 -12.89
CA GLU A 155 -14.47 -32.57 -14.25
C GLU A 155 -13.24 -31.84 -14.82
N ARG A 156 -13.00 -30.59 -14.42
CA ARG A 156 -11.84 -29.82 -14.86
C ARG A 156 -10.56 -30.29 -14.17
N PRO A 157 -9.45 -30.49 -14.90
CA PRO A 157 -8.16 -30.74 -14.27
C PRO A 157 -7.80 -29.56 -13.34
N ALA A 158 -6.98 -29.83 -12.32
CA ALA A 158 -6.33 -28.74 -11.60
C ALA A 158 -5.25 -28.16 -12.54
N PRO A 159 -5.01 -26.83 -12.52
CA PRO A 159 -3.86 -26.27 -13.20
C PRO A 159 -2.57 -26.88 -12.66
N LYS A 160 -1.53 -26.95 -13.47
CA LYS A 160 -0.16 -27.29 -13.07
C LYS A 160 0.57 -26.09 -12.47
N LEU A 161 0.24 -24.87 -12.91
CA LEU A 161 0.76 -23.64 -12.33
C LEU A 161 -0.36 -22.63 -12.09
N ILE A 162 -0.37 -22.00 -10.92
CA ILE A 162 -1.14 -20.77 -10.67
C ILE A 162 -0.14 -19.64 -10.43
N LEU A 163 -0.15 -18.64 -11.32
CA LEU A 163 0.64 -17.42 -11.21
C LEU A 163 -0.25 -16.29 -10.69
N THR A 164 0.05 -15.78 -9.50
CA THR A 164 -0.61 -14.61 -8.94
C THR A 164 0.23 -13.36 -9.20
N ILE A 165 -0.34 -12.39 -9.91
CA ILE A 165 0.32 -11.15 -10.32
C ILE A 165 -0.34 -9.97 -9.59
N VAL A 166 0.47 -9.16 -8.90
CA VAL A 166 0.01 -7.92 -8.27
C VAL A 166 0.64 -6.72 -8.95
N TRP A 167 -0.16 -5.87 -9.59
CA TRP A 167 0.27 -4.57 -10.09
C TRP A 167 0.20 -3.56 -8.95
N ASP A 168 1.35 -3.28 -8.32
CA ASP A 168 1.41 -2.43 -7.13
C ASP A 168 0.99 -1.00 -7.49
N GLY A 169 0.01 -0.43 -6.78
CA GLY A 169 -0.57 0.87 -7.13
C GLY A 169 -1.36 0.90 -8.45
N GLY A 170 -1.67 -0.27 -9.04
CA GLY A 170 -2.44 -0.44 -10.28
C GLY A 170 -3.96 -0.40 -10.11
N GLY A 171 -4.49 0.31 -9.12
CA GLY A 171 -5.93 0.42 -8.90
C GLY A 171 -6.68 1.18 -10.00
N TRP A 172 -8.02 1.09 -9.98
CA TRP A 172 -8.88 1.59 -11.06
C TRP A 172 -8.68 3.07 -11.36
N ASN A 173 -8.39 3.89 -10.35
CA ASN A 173 -8.18 5.31 -10.59
C ASN A 173 -6.93 5.58 -11.46
N THR A 174 -5.88 4.76 -11.38
CA THR A 174 -4.71 4.85 -12.24
C THR A 174 -5.01 4.30 -13.63
N LEU A 175 -5.64 3.12 -13.70
CA LEU A 175 -5.98 2.47 -14.97
C LEU A 175 -6.97 3.29 -15.82
N ASP A 176 -7.94 3.95 -15.19
CA ASP A 176 -8.93 4.79 -15.87
C ASP A 176 -8.33 6.08 -16.44
N LEU A 177 -7.22 6.58 -15.89
CA LEU A 177 -6.51 7.74 -16.47
C LEU A 177 -5.79 7.36 -17.77
N TRP A 178 -5.37 6.11 -17.89
CA TRP A 178 -4.55 5.57 -18.97
C TRP A 178 -5.24 4.37 -19.64
N ASP A 179 -6.50 4.55 -20.03
CA ASP A 179 -7.39 3.48 -20.52
C ASP A 179 -6.94 2.82 -21.84
N GLU A 180 -6.05 3.46 -22.59
CA GLU A 180 -5.43 2.91 -23.81
C GLU A 180 -4.11 2.14 -23.56
N SER A 181 -3.61 2.14 -22.33
CA SER A 181 -2.25 1.68 -22.00
C SER A 181 -2.15 0.24 -21.52
N TRP A 182 -3.28 -0.46 -21.36
CA TRP A 182 -3.33 -1.83 -20.85
C TRP A 182 -4.19 -2.81 -21.69
N PRO A 183 -3.98 -2.90 -23.03
CA PRO A 183 -4.81 -3.75 -23.89
C PRO A 183 -4.73 -5.26 -23.58
N ASN A 184 -3.62 -5.78 -23.03
CA ASN A 184 -3.51 -7.20 -22.66
C ASN A 184 -4.30 -7.50 -21.38
N LEU A 185 -4.29 -6.62 -20.38
CA LEU A 185 -5.17 -6.73 -19.23
C LEU A 185 -6.64 -6.63 -19.65
N GLU A 186 -6.99 -5.73 -20.57
CA GLU A 186 -8.35 -5.63 -21.13
C GLU A 186 -8.75 -6.95 -21.81
N GLN A 187 -7.84 -7.55 -22.57
CA GLN A 187 -8.06 -8.86 -23.17
C GLN A 187 -8.28 -9.94 -22.10
N LEU A 188 -7.48 -9.99 -21.04
CA LEU A 188 -7.64 -10.95 -19.94
C LEU A 188 -9.01 -10.80 -19.27
N MET A 189 -9.45 -9.56 -19.04
CA MET A 189 -10.76 -9.29 -18.45
C MET A 189 -11.92 -9.74 -19.34
N ASN A 190 -11.76 -9.60 -20.66
CA ASN A 190 -12.75 -9.99 -21.66
C ASN A 190 -12.79 -11.49 -21.95
N GLU A 191 -11.65 -12.18 -21.81
CA GLU A 191 -11.51 -13.61 -22.10
C GLU A 191 -11.53 -14.48 -20.85
N GLY A 192 -11.39 -13.91 -19.66
CA GLY A 192 -11.44 -14.62 -18.37
C GLY A 192 -12.70 -14.34 -17.55
N VAL A 193 -12.54 -14.42 -16.24
CA VAL A 193 -13.52 -13.99 -15.23
C VAL A 193 -13.01 -12.73 -14.56
N SER A 194 -13.69 -11.60 -14.78
CA SER A 194 -13.37 -10.30 -14.17
C SER A 194 -14.43 -9.86 -13.16
N PHE A 195 -14.01 -9.12 -12.14
CA PHE A 195 -14.88 -8.56 -11.11
C PHE A 195 -14.81 -7.03 -11.15
N SER A 196 -15.94 -6.36 -11.42
CA SER A 196 -15.99 -4.91 -11.56
C SER A 196 -16.12 -4.16 -10.23
N GLU A 197 -16.46 -4.87 -9.14
CA GLU A 197 -16.59 -4.30 -7.79
C GLU A 197 -15.61 -5.00 -6.81
N ALA A 198 -14.37 -5.19 -7.27
CA ALA A 198 -13.29 -5.70 -6.44
C ALA A 198 -12.61 -4.58 -5.66
N THR A 199 -12.36 -4.84 -4.38
CA THR A 199 -11.75 -3.87 -3.46
C THR A 199 -10.61 -4.46 -2.65
N VAL A 200 -9.74 -3.63 -2.07
CA VAL A 200 -8.72 -4.06 -1.11
C VAL A 200 -9.37 -4.66 0.14
N GLY A 201 -10.37 -3.98 0.71
CA GLY A 201 -11.20 -4.52 1.78
C GLY A 201 -10.71 -4.25 3.20
N SER A 202 -9.51 -3.67 3.37
CA SER A 202 -8.94 -3.20 4.64
C SER A 202 -8.28 -1.83 4.49
N ASN A 203 -8.04 -1.16 5.62
CA ASN A 203 -7.27 0.07 5.72
C ASN A 203 -6.35 -0.04 6.95
N PRO A 204 -5.02 -0.02 6.80
CA PRO A 204 -4.29 0.60 5.69
C PRO A 204 -4.28 -0.21 4.39
N SER A 205 -4.48 0.46 3.25
CA SER A 205 -4.32 -0.11 1.90
C SER A 205 -2.86 0.02 1.46
N VAL A 206 -1.97 -0.77 2.05
CA VAL A 206 -0.53 -0.69 1.80
C VAL A 206 0.05 -2.07 1.51
N THR A 207 1.09 -2.09 0.71
CA THR A 207 1.75 -3.28 0.15
C THR A 207 1.82 -4.49 1.11
N PRO A 208 2.55 -4.48 2.24
CA PRO A 208 2.71 -5.69 3.06
C PRO A 208 1.40 -6.21 3.66
N ALA A 209 0.47 -5.32 4.02
CA ALA A 209 -0.81 -5.71 4.60
C ALA A 209 -1.68 -6.44 3.56
N VAL A 210 -1.80 -5.86 2.36
CA VAL A 210 -2.68 -6.40 1.32
C VAL A 210 -2.09 -7.66 0.69
N HIS A 211 -0.78 -7.71 0.48
CA HIS A 211 -0.10 -8.92 0.00
C HIS A 211 -0.26 -10.09 0.98
N SER A 212 -0.21 -9.82 2.28
CA SER A 212 -0.53 -10.83 3.31
C SER A 212 -2.00 -11.27 3.24
N THR A 213 -2.94 -10.35 3.00
CA THR A 213 -4.37 -10.69 2.78
C THR A 213 -4.55 -11.58 1.54
N ILE A 214 -3.86 -11.29 0.44
CA ILE A 214 -3.90 -12.09 -0.80
C ILE A 214 -3.45 -13.54 -0.54
N GLY A 215 -2.37 -13.73 0.21
CA GLY A 215 -1.82 -15.06 0.52
C GLY A 215 -2.61 -15.85 1.55
N THR A 216 -3.22 -15.17 2.52
CA THR A 216 -3.84 -15.81 3.70
C THR A 216 -5.37 -15.90 3.64
N GLY A 217 -6.02 -15.05 2.84
CA GLY A 217 -7.48 -14.96 2.75
C GLY A 217 -8.17 -14.32 3.96
N VAL A 218 -7.41 -13.76 4.91
CA VAL A 218 -7.92 -13.02 6.06
C VAL A 218 -7.38 -11.58 6.04
N PHE A 219 -7.95 -10.68 6.84
CA PHE A 219 -7.52 -9.28 6.93
C PHE A 219 -6.43 -9.06 8.01
N PRO A 220 -5.81 -7.86 8.07
CA PRO A 220 -4.75 -7.56 9.04
C PRO A 220 -5.10 -7.75 10.52
N ASP A 221 -6.35 -7.57 10.89
CA ASP A 221 -6.88 -7.88 12.23
C ASP A 221 -6.76 -9.36 12.62
N THR A 222 -6.49 -10.24 11.64
CA THR A 222 -6.29 -11.67 11.83
C THR A 222 -4.85 -12.09 11.51
N HIS A 223 -4.28 -11.69 10.37
CA HIS A 223 -2.91 -12.10 10.01
C HIS A 223 -1.80 -11.26 10.67
N GLY A 224 -2.13 -10.12 11.29
CA GLY A 224 -1.21 -9.32 12.11
C GLY A 224 -0.21 -8.43 11.35
N ILE A 225 -0.24 -8.42 10.01
CA ILE A 225 0.59 -7.52 9.19
C ILE A 225 -0.22 -6.28 8.86
N THR A 226 -0.04 -5.21 9.63
CA THR A 226 -0.93 -4.03 9.58
C THR A 226 -0.39 -2.90 8.71
N GLY A 227 0.86 -2.99 8.26
CA GLY A 227 1.50 -2.00 7.40
C GLY A 227 2.98 -2.26 7.23
N VAL A 228 3.69 -1.28 6.68
CA VAL A 228 5.17 -1.27 6.66
C VAL A 228 5.72 -1.21 8.09
N PRO A 229 5.32 -0.23 8.92
CA PRO A 229 5.67 -0.26 10.34
C PRO A 229 4.75 -1.20 11.11
N VAL A 230 5.34 -1.97 12.02
CA VAL A 230 4.62 -2.68 13.07
C VAL A 230 5.35 -2.52 14.41
N ARG A 231 4.62 -2.72 15.52
CA ARG A 231 5.26 -2.91 16.82
C ARG A 231 5.73 -4.34 17.03
N ASP A 232 6.98 -4.48 17.47
CA ASP A 232 7.51 -5.75 17.98
C ASP A 232 7.06 -6.02 19.43
N GLU A 233 7.45 -7.17 19.99
CA GLU A 233 7.10 -7.55 21.36
C GLU A 233 7.76 -6.67 22.44
N GLN A 234 8.71 -5.82 22.06
CA GLN A 234 9.32 -4.81 22.94
C GLN A 234 8.65 -3.44 22.81
N GLY A 235 7.69 -3.28 21.89
CA GLY A 235 7.00 -2.04 21.60
C GLY A 235 7.79 -1.10 20.68
N GLU A 236 8.90 -1.57 20.08
CA GLU A 236 9.63 -0.80 19.08
C GLU A 236 8.94 -0.87 17.72
N VAL A 237 9.07 0.21 16.95
CA VAL A 237 8.52 0.27 15.58
C VAL A 237 9.58 -0.23 14.62
N VAL A 238 9.26 -1.32 13.92
CA VAL A 238 10.14 -2.04 12.99
C VAL A 238 9.42 -2.29 11.66
N ASP A 239 10.18 -2.69 10.64
CA ASP A 239 9.63 -3.19 9.38
C ASP A 239 8.87 -4.51 9.58
N SER A 240 7.75 -4.70 8.89
CA SER A 240 6.86 -5.86 9.09
C SER A 240 7.40 -7.20 8.61
N PHE A 241 8.49 -7.19 7.82
CA PHE A 241 9.24 -8.39 7.44
C PHE A 241 10.71 -8.29 7.84
N LEU A 242 11.05 -7.36 8.74
CA LEU A 242 12.41 -7.09 9.21
C LEU A 242 13.42 -6.98 8.06
N GLU A 243 13.07 -6.27 6.99
CA GLU A 243 13.93 -6.12 5.81
C GLU A 243 14.27 -7.48 5.14
N GLY A 244 13.39 -8.48 5.29
CA GLY A 244 13.55 -9.84 4.75
C GLY A 244 14.17 -10.83 5.73
N GLU A 245 14.64 -10.38 6.90
CA GLU A 245 15.27 -11.25 7.89
C GLU A 245 14.27 -12.21 8.56
N SER A 246 12.97 -11.89 8.57
CA SER A 246 11.97 -12.76 9.20
C SER A 246 10.54 -12.39 8.82
N SER A 247 9.69 -13.42 8.71
CA SER A 247 8.25 -13.31 8.47
C SER A 247 7.42 -13.65 9.71
N HIS A 248 8.06 -13.72 10.89
CA HIS A 248 7.44 -14.20 12.14
C HIS A 248 6.24 -13.38 12.63
N PHE A 249 6.08 -12.14 12.16
CA PHE A 249 4.93 -11.31 12.51
C PHE A 249 3.62 -11.81 11.87
N LEU A 250 3.69 -12.61 10.80
CA LEU A 250 2.51 -13.22 10.20
C LEU A 250 1.90 -14.26 11.15
N GLN A 251 0.66 -14.05 11.57
CA GLN A 251 0.03 -14.86 12.64
C GLN A 251 -0.63 -16.15 12.15
N VAL A 252 -0.89 -16.23 10.84
CA VAL A 252 -1.58 -17.35 10.21
C VAL A 252 -0.78 -17.83 9.00
N PRO A 253 -0.81 -19.13 8.68
CA PRO A 253 -0.12 -19.63 7.50
C PRO A 253 -0.77 -19.13 6.21
N ALA A 254 0.05 -18.91 5.18
CA ALA A 254 -0.44 -18.63 3.85
C ALA A 254 -1.05 -19.90 3.22
N LEU A 255 -1.92 -19.72 2.22
CA LEU A 255 -2.45 -20.84 1.43
C LEU A 255 -1.32 -21.68 0.83
N ALA A 256 -0.24 -21.03 0.38
CA ALA A 256 0.90 -21.68 -0.25
C ALA A 256 1.54 -22.72 0.67
N GLU A 257 1.89 -22.34 1.91
CA GLU A 257 2.44 -23.27 2.90
C GLU A 257 1.48 -24.42 3.21
N LEU A 258 0.18 -24.12 3.35
CA LEU A 258 -0.84 -25.14 3.63
C LEU A 258 -0.99 -26.14 2.47
N TRP A 259 -0.86 -25.66 1.24
CA TRP A 259 -0.91 -26.48 0.05
C TRP A 259 0.33 -27.36 -0.07
N ASP A 260 1.50 -26.80 0.18
CA ASP A 260 2.76 -27.53 0.05
C ASP A 260 2.90 -28.64 1.12
N GLU A 261 2.64 -28.31 2.39
CA GLU A 261 2.61 -29.29 3.50
C GLU A 261 1.65 -30.44 3.20
N ARG A 262 0.49 -30.14 2.61
CA ARG A 262 -0.52 -31.14 2.25
C ARG A 262 -0.05 -32.07 1.14
N ASN A 263 0.81 -31.59 0.25
CA ASN A 263 1.38 -32.37 -0.85
C ASN A 263 2.72 -33.02 -0.49
N GLY A 264 3.16 -32.85 0.75
CA GLY A 264 4.38 -33.44 1.30
C GLY A 264 5.63 -32.76 0.77
N ASN A 265 5.56 -31.44 0.60
CA ASN A 265 6.67 -30.59 0.21
C ASN A 265 7.19 -30.92 -1.18
N ARG A 266 6.25 -30.86 -2.12
CA ARG A 266 6.44 -31.24 -3.53
C ARG A 266 5.82 -30.25 -4.48
N ALA A 267 5.02 -29.31 -3.99
CA ALA A 267 4.58 -28.21 -4.83
C ALA A 267 5.74 -27.22 -4.86
N GLU A 268 6.11 -26.74 -6.04
CA GLU A 268 7.04 -25.63 -6.11
C GLU A 268 6.27 -24.36 -5.69
N ILE A 269 6.71 -23.76 -4.58
CA ILE A 269 6.17 -22.50 -4.06
C ILE A 269 7.20 -21.41 -4.29
N GLY A 270 6.77 -20.30 -4.87
CA GLY A 270 7.66 -19.23 -5.30
C GLY A 270 7.13 -17.83 -4.98
N MET A 271 8.01 -16.94 -4.57
CA MET A 271 7.80 -15.50 -4.62
C MET A 271 8.92 -14.82 -5.40
N PHE A 272 8.56 -14.05 -6.42
CA PHE A 272 9.46 -13.13 -7.12
C PHE A 272 8.98 -11.69 -6.88
N GLY A 273 9.55 -11.04 -5.87
CA GLY A 273 9.11 -9.72 -5.41
C GLY A 273 10.11 -8.61 -5.73
N TYR A 274 9.66 -7.36 -5.66
CA TYR A 274 10.56 -6.20 -5.61
C TYR A 274 11.18 -6.04 -4.22
N GLU A 275 10.38 -6.18 -3.16
CA GLU A 275 10.78 -6.05 -1.76
C GLU A 275 10.34 -7.27 -0.92
N PRO A 276 10.89 -7.48 0.29
CA PRO A 276 10.45 -8.56 1.18
C PRO A 276 9.00 -8.39 1.69
N TRP A 277 8.37 -7.23 1.48
CA TRP A 277 6.97 -6.97 1.87
C TRP A 277 5.96 -7.92 1.22
N HIS A 278 6.33 -8.59 0.15
CA HIS A 278 5.48 -9.53 -0.57
C HIS A 278 5.48 -10.94 0.03
N LEU A 279 6.37 -11.23 0.99
CA LEU A 279 6.52 -12.56 1.62
C LEU A 279 5.22 -13.06 2.26
N GLY A 280 4.32 -12.16 2.66
CA GLY A 280 2.99 -12.51 3.14
C GLY A 280 2.13 -13.33 2.15
N MET A 281 2.45 -13.29 0.85
CA MET A 281 1.78 -14.11 -0.16
C MET A 281 2.15 -15.61 -0.06
N ILE A 282 3.39 -15.91 0.32
CA ILE A 282 3.91 -17.29 0.40
C ILE A 282 4.07 -17.80 1.84
N GLY A 283 4.13 -16.91 2.84
CA GLY A 283 4.23 -17.26 4.25
C GLY A 283 5.67 -17.23 4.78
N GLN A 284 5.94 -18.08 5.77
CA GLN A 284 7.14 -18.04 6.60
C GLN A 284 8.26 -18.99 6.16
N GLY A 285 8.00 -19.86 5.16
CA GLY A 285 8.97 -20.85 4.71
C GLY A 285 9.50 -21.69 5.88
N ALA A 286 10.83 -21.86 5.95
CA ALA A 286 11.45 -22.73 6.96
C ALA A 286 11.51 -22.10 8.36
N GLU A 287 11.11 -20.83 8.52
CA GLU A 287 10.96 -20.21 9.84
C GLU A 287 9.78 -20.84 10.61
N ARG A 288 8.70 -21.19 9.89
CA ARG A 288 7.53 -21.83 10.49
C ARG A 288 7.86 -23.25 10.91
N ALA A 289 7.39 -23.62 12.10
CA ALA A 289 7.58 -24.96 12.61
C ALA A 289 6.90 -26.01 11.73
N GLY A 290 7.70 -26.78 10.98
CA GLY A 290 7.23 -27.80 10.06
C GLY A 290 7.23 -27.37 8.59
N GLY A 291 7.47 -26.09 8.32
CA GLY A 291 7.74 -25.58 6.98
C GLY A 291 9.14 -25.95 6.50
N ASP A 292 9.35 -25.78 5.22
CA ASP A 292 10.61 -25.91 4.51
C ASP A 292 10.91 -24.67 3.69
N LYS A 293 12.01 -24.71 2.96
CA LYS A 293 12.44 -23.53 2.22
C LYS A 293 11.75 -23.56 0.87
N ASP A 294 10.95 -22.54 0.64
CA ASP A 294 10.38 -22.20 -0.66
C ASP A 294 11.30 -21.25 -1.40
N ASP A 295 11.11 -21.15 -2.72
CA ASP A 295 11.81 -20.14 -3.50
C ASP A 295 11.26 -18.76 -3.16
N ALA A 296 12.13 -17.85 -2.74
CA ALA A 296 11.74 -16.47 -2.49
C ALA A 296 12.93 -15.57 -2.80
N LEU A 297 12.69 -14.51 -3.56
CA LEU A 297 13.72 -13.53 -3.88
C LEU A 297 13.12 -12.14 -4.03
N TRP A 298 13.94 -11.15 -3.72
CA TRP A 298 13.64 -9.74 -3.88
C TRP A 298 14.88 -8.95 -4.28
N LEU A 299 14.68 -7.70 -4.68
CA LEU A 299 15.75 -6.85 -5.16
C LEU A 299 16.56 -6.28 -3.98
N ASP A 300 17.89 -6.36 -4.05
CA ASP A 300 18.75 -5.46 -3.31
C ASP A 300 18.88 -4.15 -4.08
N THR A 301 18.14 -3.12 -3.66
CA THR A 301 18.13 -1.80 -4.33
C THR A 301 19.49 -1.10 -4.34
N GLU A 302 20.47 -1.53 -3.54
CA GLU A 302 21.82 -0.95 -3.58
C GLU A 302 22.67 -1.52 -4.73
N THR A 303 22.47 -2.79 -5.06
CA THR A 303 23.29 -3.53 -6.04
C THR A 303 22.54 -3.93 -7.30
N ASN A 304 21.21 -3.84 -7.26
CA ASN A 304 20.24 -4.42 -8.18
C ASN A 304 20.31 -5.95 -8.27
N GLU A 305 21.09 -6.65 -7.43
CA GLU A 305 21.13 -8.11 -7.43
C GLU A 305 19.88 -8.70 -6.73
N TRP A 306 19.50 -9.91 -7.14
CA TRP A 306 18.43 -10.65 -6.48
C TRP A 306 18.97 -11.35 -5.22
N ILE A 307 18.33 -11.10 -4.08
CA ILE A 307 18.73 -11.62 -2.78
C ILE A 307 17.59 -12.38 -2.10
N THR A 308 17.92 -13.09 -1.03
CA THR A 308 16.95 -13.75 -0.15
C THR A 308 17.51 -13.89 1.26
N ASN A 309 16.66 -14.35 2.17
CA ASN A 309 17.09 -14.89 3.45
C ASN A 309 17.30 -16.41 3.33
N GLU A 310 18.55 -16.81 3.14
CA GLU A 310 18.92 -18.23 2.97
C GLU A 310 18.68 -19.07 4.22
N GLU A 311 18.36 -18.50 5.40
CA GLU A 311 17.95 -19.31 6.55
C GLU A 311 16.55 -19.90 6.36
N HIS A 312 15.65 -19.15 5.72
CA HIS A 312 14.22 -19.45 5.62
C HIS A 312 13.75 -19.83 4.22
N TYR A 313 14.44 -19.35 3.18
CA TYR A 313 14.05 -19.49 1.78
C TYR A 313 15.23 -19.95 0.90
N ILE A 314 14.95 -20.24 -0.36
CA ILE A 314 15.94 -20.56 -1.41
C ILE A 314 16.05 -19.38 -2.36
N LEU A 315 17.29 -18.97 -2.67
CA LEU A 315 17.60 -18.13 -3.82
C LEU A 315 17.79 -19.06 -5.01
N PRO A 316 16.88 -19.05 -6.01
CA PRO A 316 17.01 -19.98 -7.12
C PRO A 316 18.30 -19.71 -7.89
N SER A 317 19.06 -20.78 -8.15
CA SER A 317 20.40 -20.65 -8.74
C SER A 317 20.40 -20.15 -10.19
N SER A 318 19.22 -20.15 -10.81
CA SER A 318 18.95 -19.67 -12.16
C SER A 318 18.95 -18.14 -12.27
N VAL A 319 18.63 -17.41 -11.19
CA VAL A 319 18.32 -15.96 -11.23
C VAL A 319 19.14 -15.03 -10.30
N PRO A 320 20.30 -15.40 -9.72
CA PRO A 320 20.97 -14.49 -8.77
C PRO A 320 21.64 -13.26 -9.42
N ALA A 321 21.62 -13.12 -10.75
CA ALA A 321 22.34 -12.08 -11.48
C ALA A 321 21.41 -11.21 -12.32
N THR A 322 21.77 -9.94 -12.50
CA THR A 322 21.05 -8.95 -13.32
C THR A 322 21.39 -9.01 -14.80
N ASP A 323 21.91 -10.14 -15.29
CA ASP A 323 22.34 -10.27 -16.67
C ASP A 323 21.18 -9.89 -17.62
N GLY A 324 21.40 -8.90 -18.49
CA GLY A 324 20.42 -8.46 -19.47
C GLY A 324 19.68 -7.16 -19.11
N LEU A 325 19.78 -6.68 -17.87
CA LEU A 325 19.22 -5.37 -17.49
C LEU A 325 19.81 -4.25 -18.35
N GLU A 326 21.11 -4.28 -18.67
CA GLU A 326 21.76 -3.27 -19.51
C GLU A 326 21.16 -3.19 -20.92
N ALA A 327 20.71 -4.32 -21.48
CA ALA A 327 20.09 -4.32 -22.80
C ALA A 327 18.72 -3.61 -22.80
N HIS A 328 17.94 -3.79 -21.73
CA HIS A 328 16.67 -3.09 -21.54
C HIS A 328 16.87 -1.61 -21.28
N ILE A 329 17.94 -1.23 -20.56
CA ILE A 329 18.33 0.16 -20.37
C ILE A 329 18.71 0.81 -21.70
N GLU A 330 19.53 0.15 -22.53
CA GLU A 330 19.91 0.64 -23.86
C GLU A 330 18.67 0.81 -24.78
N GLU A 331 17.70 -0.09 -24.69
CA GLU A 331 16.42 0.03 -25.40
C GLU A 331 15.61 1.25 -24.92
N LEU A 332 15.50 1.42 -23.60
CA LEU A 332 14.78 2.53 -22.98
C LEU A 332 15.41 3.89 -23.31
N ASP A 333 16.74 4.01 -23.21
CA ASP A 333 17.50 5.22 -23.58
C ASP A 333 17.22 5.63 -25.03
N SER A 334 17.11 4.64 -25.93
CA SER A 334 16.86 4.90 -27.35
C SER A 334 15.39 5.12 -27.71
N ALA A 335 14.45 4.98 -26.77
CA ALA A 335 13.02 4.90 -27.05
C ALA A 335 12.41 6.24 -27.50
N ASP A 336 12.94 7.36 -27.01
CA ASP A 336 12.49 8.71 -27.40
C ASP A 336 13.20 9.25 -28.66
N GLY A 337 14.18 8.49 -29.17
CA GLY A 337 14.95 8.79 -30.37
C GLY A 337 16.25 9.55 -30.11
N GLU A 338 16.56 9.88 -28.87
CA GLU A 338 17.90 10.27 -28.43
C GLU A 338 18.62 9.07 -27.79
N ALA A 339 19.88 9.20 -27.42
CA ALA A 339 20.65 8.16 -26.73
C ALA A 339 21.64 8.91 -25.85
N ASP A 340 21.14 9.40 -24.74
CA ASP A 340 21.77 10.42 -23.91
C ASP A 340 21.90 10.02 -22.44
N ASP A 341 21.74 8.72 -22.17
CA ASP A 341 21.81 8.06 -20.87
C ASP A 341 20.69 8.52 -19.92
N THR A 342 19.54 8.92 -20.47
CA THR A 342 18.36 9.33 -19.68
C THR A 342 17.07 8.68 -20.15
N TRP A 343 16.16 8.38 -19.21
CA TRP A 343 14.77 8.09 -19.52
C TRP A 343 13.99 9.40 -19.54
N ARG A 344 13.39 9.71 -20.70
CA ARG A 344 12.80 11.01 -21.01
C ARG A 344 13.87 12.10 -20.91
N ASP A 345 13.57 13.23 -20.27
CA ASP A 345 14.47 14.40 -20.29
C ASP A 345 15.36 14.50 -19.03
N ASP A 346 15.12 13.70 -17.99
CA ASP A 346 15.61 14.04 -16.65
C ASP A 346 15.89 12.88 -15.68
N VAL A 347 15.60 11.62 -16.04
CA VAL A 347 15.90 10.46 -15.18
C VAL A 347 17.20 9.79 -15.64
N PRO A 348 18.31 9.91 -14.89
CA PRO A 348 19.57 9.28 -15.26
C PRO A 348 19.44 7.75 -15.22
N LEU A 349 19.91 7.09 -16.28
CA LEU A 349 19.89 5.63 -16.38
C LEU A 349 21.14 4.95 -15.81
N ASP A 350 22.15 5.73 -15.43
CA ASP A 350 23.39 5.27 -14.79
C ASP A 350 23.34 5.32 -13.24
N ASP A 351 22.22 5.73 -12.66
CA ASP A 351 21.98 5.76 -11.22
C ASP A 351 21.23 4.47 -10.78
N PRO A 352 21.90 3.53 -10.07
CA PRO A 352 21.30 2.26 -9.69
C PRO A 352 20.03 2.36 -8.86
N GLY A 353 19.81 3.48 -8.15
CA GLY A 353 18.61 3.74 -7.36
C GLY A 353 17.49 4.46 -8.13
N ARG A 354 17.66 4.62 -9.45
CA ARG A 354 16.65 5.12 -10.38
C ARG A 354 16.34 4.10 -11.46
N THR A 355 17.33 3.32 -11.89
CA THR A 355 17.21 2.32 -12.95
C THR A 355 16.12 1.27 -12.64
N GLU A 356 15.99 0.83 -11.39
CA GLU A 356 15.01 -0.14 -10.92
C GLU A 356 13.56 0.40 -10.90
N GLU A 357 13.41 1.72 -11.01
CA GLU A 357 12.13 2.44 -11.06
C GLU A 357 11.60 2.59 -12.50
N THR A 358 12.31 2.07 -13.50
CA THR A 358 12.03 2.33 -14.93
C THR A 358 11.30 1.19 -15.65
N PRO A 359 10.73 1.43 -16.85
CA PRO A 359 10.20 0.36 -17.71
C PRO A 359 11.23 -0.74 -18.03
N ALA A 360 12.53 -0.42 -18.11
CA ALA A 360 13.57 -1.40 -18.37
C ALA A 360 13.63 -2.50 -17.29
N PHE A 361 13.38 -2.11 -16.03
CA PHE A 361 13.38 -3.05 -14.93
C PHE A 361 12.17 -3.99 -14.95
N VAL A 362 11.01 -3.52 -15.45
CA VAL A 362 9.82 -4.37 -15.63
C VAL A 362 10.15 -5.55 -16.56
N SER A 363 10.79 -5.28 -17.69
CA SER A 363 11.23 -6.35 -18.62
C SER A 363 12.29 -7.25 -18.00
N HIS A 364 13.24 -6.68 -17.23
CA HIS A 364 14.25 -7.47 -16.54
C HIS A 364 13.65 -8.42 -15.49
N HIS A 365 12.68 -7.95 -14.70
CA HIS A 365 11.92 -8.74 -13.73
C HIS A 365 11.21 -9.91 -14.43
N VAL A 366 10.57 -9.66 -15.58
CA VAL A 366 9.89 -10.72 -16.34
C VAL A 366 10.87 -11.73 -16.93
N ASP A 367 12.02 -11.28 -17.45
CA ASP A 367 13.08 -12.18 -17.92
C ASP A 367 13.54 -13.15 -16.82
N ALA A 368 13.86 -12.61 -15.65
CA ALA A 368 14.32 -13.39 -14.52
C ALA A 368 13.20 -14.33 -13.99
N MET A 369 11.96 -13.85 -13.86
CA MET A 369 10.84 -14.67 -13.43
C MET A 369 10.56 -15.83 -14.40
N LEU A 370 10.54 -15.58 -15.71
CA LEU A 370 10.34 -16.64 -16.71
C LEU A 370 11.50 -17.65 -16.72
N GLN A 371 12.74 -17.17 -16.50
CA GLN A 371 13.90 -18.03 -16.33
C GLN A 371 13.76 -18.93 -15.10
N MET A 372 13.28 -18.41 -13.97
CA MET A 372 13.00 -19.18 -12.76
C MET A 372 11.92 -20.24 -13.02
N ILE A 373 10.79 -19.86 -13.65
CA ILE A 373 9.70 -20.80 -13.99
C ILE A 373 10.24 -21.99 -14.79
N GLU A 374 11.04 -21.73 -15.84
CA GLU A 374 11.56 -22.78 -16.72
C GLU A 374 12.70 -23.60 -16.07
N ALA A 375 13.57 -22.98 -15.27
CA ALA A 375 14.75 -23.65 -14.72
C ALA A 375 14.46 -24.47 -13.46
N GLU A 376 13.55 -24.01 -12.60
CA GLU A 376 13.19 -24.69 -11.35
C GLU A 376 12.02 -25.68 -11.54
N GLY A 377 11.38 -25.68 -12.72
CA GLY A 377 10.43 -26.73 -13.11
C GLY A 377 8.97 -26.47 -12.70
N TYR A 378 8.59 -25.20 -12.54
CA TYR A 378 7.21 -24.81 -12.25
C TYR A 378 6.25 -25.31 -13.33
N GLY A 379 5.26 -26.09 -12.92
CA GLY A 379 4.24 -26.69 -13.77
C GLY A 379 4.68 -27.95 -14.52
N GLU A 380 5.82 -28.58 -14.17
CA GLU A 380 6.30 -29.78 -14.86
C GLU A 380 5.53 -31.06 -14.50
N ASP A 381 4.99 -31.15 -13.27
CA ASP A 381 4.32 -32.36 -12.78
C ASP A 381 2.78 -32.23 -12.64
N GLU A 382 2.15 -32.99 -11.76
CA GLU A 382 0.67 -33.01 -11.57
C GLU A 382 0.24 -32.38 -10.24
N VAL A 383 1.19 -32.03 -9.38
CA VAL A 383 0.96 -31.14 -8.24
C VAL A 383 0.96 -29.74 -8.80
N THR A 384 -0.07 -28.97 -8.43
CA THR A 384 -0.12 -27.57 -8.81
C THR A 384 0.95 -26.79 -8.07
N ASP A 385 1.75 -26.03 -8.79
CA ASP A 385 2.72 -25.10 -8.24
C ASP A 385 2.10 -23.71 -8.10
N LEU A 386 2.59 -22.93 -7.14
CA LEU A 386 2.07 -21.61 -6.81
C LEU A 386 3.21 -20.60 -6.85
N LEU A 387 3.15 -19.69 -7.83
CA LEU A 387 4.10 -18.59 -7.96
C LEU A 387 3.40 -17.26 -7.77
N PHE A 388 4.02 -16.39 -6.98
CA PHE A 388 3.50 -15.06 -6.68
C PHE A 388 4.53 -14.01 -7.11
N THR A 389 4.07 -12.94 -7.76
CA THR A 389 4.92 -11.86 -8.26
C THR A 389 4.23 -10.52 -8.10
N ASN A 390 5.02 -9.46 -7.92
CA ASN A 390 4.51 -8.09 -7.96
C ASN A 390 5.30 -7.24 -8.96
N PHE A 391 4.62 -6.24 -9.53
CA PHE A 391 5.24 -5.20 -10.34
C PHE A 391 5.15 -3.88 -9.59
N LYS A 392 6.28 -3.42 -9.03
CA LYS A 392 6.35 -2.25 -8.12
C LYS A 392 6.37 -0.91 -8.83
N GLN A 393 6.76 -0.89 -10.11
CA GLN A 393 7.13 0.33 -10.81
C GLN A 393 5.95 1.30 -10.95
N ILE A 394 4.70 0.81 -11.07
CA ILE A 394 3.51 1.67 -11.17
C ILE A 394 3.36 2.52 -9.90
N ASP A 395 3.43 1.90 -8.72
CA ASP A 395 3.44 2.57 -7.41
C ASP A 395 4.68 3.46 -7.22
N ARG A 396 5.86 2.92 -7.50
CA ARG A 396 7.12 3.63 -7.25
C ARG A 396 7.22 4.92 -8.04
N VAL A 397 6.88 4.89 -9.33
CA VAL A 397 6.84 6.08 -10.19
C VAL A 397 5.71 7.00 -9.77
N GLY A 398 4.56 6.46 -9.36
CA GLY A 398 3.46 7.20 -8.75
C GLY A 398 3.88 8.07 -7.56
N HIS A 399 4.74 7.54 -6.69
CA HIS A 399 5.30 8.26 -5.56
C HIS A 399 6.20 9.46 -5.93
N TYR A 400 6.82 9.47 -7.12
CA TYR A 400 7.72 10.56 -7.56
C TYR A 400 7.06 11.56 -8.50
N TYR A 401 6.18 11.08 -9.38
CA TYR A 401 5.67 11.87 -10.50
C TYR A 401 4.15 12.06 -10.47
N ASN A 402 3.42 11.43 -9.53
CA ASN A 402 1.96 11.31 -9.50
C ASN A 402 1.38 10.37 -10.58
N MET A 403 0.19 9.85 -10.30
CA MET A 403 -0.52 8.85 -11.10
C MET A 403 -0.92 9.33 -12.50
N ASP A 404 -1.04 10.65 -12.70
CA ASP A 404 -1.40 11.27 -13.97
C ASP A 404 -0.19 11.66 -14.83
N SER A 405 1.02 11.24 -14.42
CA SER A 405 2.25 11.51 -15.17
C SER A 405 2.49 10.54 -16.31
N GLU A 406 3.11 11.05 -17.36
CA GLU A 406 3.56 10.26 -18.50
C GLU A 406 4.62 9.20 -18.13
N TYR A 407 5.31 9.34 -16.98
CA TYR A 407 6.21 8.30 -16.47
C TYR A 407 5.43 7.08 -15.99
N VAL A 408 4.30 7.28 -15.30
CA VAL A 408 3.39 6.19 -14.90
C VAL A 408 2.81 5.52 -16.14
N ASN A 409 2.44 6.31 -17.16
CA ASN A 409 1.97 5.78 -18.44
C ASN A 409 3.00 4.84 -19.11
N ASP A 410 4.27 5.24 -19.23
CA ASP A 410 5.31 4.40 -19.84
C ASP A 410 5.49 3.05 -19.12
N VAL A 411 5.50 3.09 -17.77
CA VAL A 411 5.61 1.87 -16.96
C VAL A 411 4.37 1.00 -17.12
N LEU A 412 3.18 1.59 -17.16
CA LEU A 412 1.94 0.85 -17.35
C LEU A 412 1.90 0.15 -18.71
N VAL A 413 2.26 0.86 -19.79
CA VAL A 413 2.39 0.29 -21.13
C VAL A 413 3.35 -0.90 -21.12
N ARG A 414 4.54 -0.73 -20.52
CA ARG A 414 5.51 -1.82 -20.47
C ARG A 414 5.03 -3.00 -19.63
N THR A 415 4.41 -2.74 -18.49
CA THR A 415 3.87 -3.80 -17.62
C THR A 415 2.78 -4.61 -18.34
N ASP A 416 1.93 -3.96 -19.13
CA ASP A 416 0.93 -4.64 -19.95
C ASP A 416 1.54 -5.42 -21.13
N GLU A 417 2.55 -4.87 -21.81
CA GLU A 417 3.28 -5.59 -22.87
C GLU A 417 3.93 -6.88 -22.31
N GLU A 418 4.56 -6.80 -21.14
CA GLU A 418 5.14 -7.96 -20.49
C GLU A 418 4.08 -8.94 -19.97
N LEU A 419 2.88 -8.49 -19.57
CA LEU A 419 1.75 -9.38 -19.29
C LEU A 419 1.39 -10.23 -20.52
N GLY A 420 1.32 -9.60 -21.70
CA GLY A 420 1.13 -10.30 -22.99
C GLY A 420 2.19 -11.38 -23.22
N ARG A 421 3.46 -11.04 -22.98
CA ARG A 421 4.58 -11.98 -23.10
C ARG A 421 4.53 -13.11 -22.08
N ILE A 422 4.16 -12.83 -20.83
CA ILE A 422 4.01 -13.86 -19.78
C ILE A 422 3.01 -14.93 -20.25
N ILE A 423 1.87 -14.53 -20.80
CA ILE A 423 0.85 -15.45 -21.30
C ILE A 423 1.41 -16.36 -22.40
N ASP A 424 2.09 -15.78 -23.38
CA ASP A 424 2.71 -16.53 -24.49
C ASP A 424 3.77 -17.53 -23.99
N GLU A 425 4.57 -17.13 -22.99
CA GLU A 425 5.64 -17.95 -22.43
C GLU A 425 5.11 -19.03 -21.49
N LEU A 426 4.04 -18.80 -20.73
CA LEU A 426 3.37 -19.84 -19.95
C LEU A 426 2.82 -20.95 -20.85
N ASP A 427 2.24 -20.60 -22.00
CA ASP A 427 1.81 -21.56 -23.02
C ASP A 427 2.97 -22.37 -23.60
N ARG A 428 4.16 -21.75 -23.72
CA ARG A 428 5.38 -22.43 -24.19
C ARG A 428 5.99 -23.35 -23.12
N ILE A 429 6.10 -22.88 -21.88
CA ILE A 429 6.85 -23.52 -20.79
C ILE A 429 5.99 -24.59 -20.11
N VAL A 430 4.80 -24.21 -19.62
CA VAL A 430 3.90 -25.09 -18.86
C VAL A 430 2.99 -25.89 -19.81
N GLY A 431 2.49 -25.23 -20.85
CA GLY A 431 1.64 -25.82 -21.87
C GLY A 431 0.23 -25.23 -21.90
N PRO A 432 -0.40 -25.23 -23.07
CA PRO A 432 -1.70 -24.58 -23.26
C PRO A 432 -2.79 -25.27 -22.45
N GLY A 433 -3.47 -24.48 -21.61
CA GLY A 433 -4.56 -24.92 -20.74
C GLY A 433 -4.12 -25.73 -19.53
N GLU A 434 -2.88 -25.55 -19.09
CA GLU A 434 -2.31 -26.16 -17.89
C GLU A 434 -1.98 -25.11 -16.80
N TRP A 435 -2.25 -23.83 -17.02
CA TRP A 435 -1.93 -22.74 -16.09
C TRP A 435 -3.10 -21.79 -15.87
N VAL A 436 -3.06 -21.05 -14.76
CA VAL A 436 -4.01 -19.98 -14.42
C VAL A 436 -3.24 -18.75 -13.95
N ILE A 437 -3.65 -17.56 -14.41
CA ILE A 437 -3.27 -16.27 -13.85
C ILE A 437 -4.40 -15.75 -12.96
N ALA A 438 -4.05 -15.29 -11.77
CA ALA A 438 -4.87 -14.40 -10.96
C ALA A 438 -4.18 -13.03 -10.89
N LEU A 439 -4.78 -11.98 -11.46
CA LEU A 439 -4.19 -10.64 -11.50
C LEU A 439 -5.06 -9.66 -10.73
N THR A 440 -4.41 -8.86 -9.87
CA THR A 440 -5.04 -7.77 -9.12
C THR A 440 -4.05 -6.61 -8.89
N ALA A 441 -4.47 -5.61 -8.11
CA ALA A 441 -3.61 -4.59 -7.52
C ALA A 441 -3.77 -4.60 -6.00
N ASP A 442 -2.76 -4.15 -5.27
CA ASP A 442 -2.81 -4.03 -3.81
C ASP A 442 -3.47 -2.73 -3.33
N HIS A 443 -3.46 -1.68 -4.15
CA HIS A 443 -4.21 -0.44 -3.95
C HIS A 443 -4.25 0.43 -5.21
N GLY A 444 -5.05 1.50 -5.17
CA GLY A 444 -4.98 2.62 -6.11
C GLY A 444 -3.91 3.64 -5.75
N GLN A 445 -3.93 4.80 -6.41
CA GLN A 445 -2.99 5.88 -6.13
C GLN A 445 -3.65 7.16 -5.60
N GLN A 446 -2.88 8.03 -4.98
CA GLN A 446 -3.39 9.25 -4.37
C GLN A 446 -3.25 10.37 -5.41
N PRO A 447 -4.37 10.96 -5.88
CA PRO A 447 -4.32 12.06 -6.83
C PRO A 447 -3.60 13.26 -6.24
N ASP A 448 -3.10 14.10 -7.15
CA ASP A 448 -2.43 15.31 -6.76
C ASP A 448 -3.37 16.28 -6.03
N ALA A 449 -2.83 16.97 -5.02
CA ALA A 449 -3.67 17.75 -4.12
C ALA A 449 -4.39 18.89 -4.87
N GLU A 450 -3.72 19.48 -5.86
CA GLU A 450 -4.26 20.58 -6.68
C GLU A 450 -5.43 20.15 -7.56
N ASP A 451 -5.43 18.92 -8.06
CA ASP A 451 -6.45 18.41 -9.00
C ASP A 451 -7.77 18.07 -8.31
N ILE A 452 -7.70 17.64 -7.04
CA ILE A 452 -8.88 17.28 -6.23
C ILE A 452 -9.23 18.32 -5.16
N ASP A 453 -8.63 19.52 -5.21
CA ASP A 453 -8.84 20.62 -4.26
C ASP A 453 -8.66 20.17 -2.78
N ALA A 454 -7.60 19.39 -2.57
CA ALA A 454 -7.24 18.67 -1.35
C ALA A 454 -6.12 19.35 -0.55
N TYR A 455 -5.80 18.76 0.60
CA TYR A 455 -4.64 19.12 1.42
C TYR A 455 -3.83 17.90 1.82
N GLY A 456 -2.56 17.86 1.43
CA GLY A 456 -1.60 16.87 1.91
C GLY A 456 -1.11 17.21 3.32
N VAL A 457 -1.65 16.52 4.32
CA VAL A 457 -1.28 16.69 5.73
C VAL A 457 0.13 16.16 5.93
N ASN A 458 1.05 17.03 6.38
CA ASN A 458 2.43 16.65 6.60
C ASN A 458 2.56 15.85 7.92
N PRO A 459 2.98 14.56 7.90
CA PRO A 459 3.13 13.75 9.12
C PRO A 459 4.16 14.32 10.09
N ARG A 460 5.25 14.93 9.60
CA ARG A 460 6.27 15.57 10.45
C ARG A 460 5.71 16.79 11.17
N ALA A 461 4.76 17.49 10.56
CA ALA A 461 4.08 18.62 11.20
C ALA A 461 3.12 18.14 12.31
N VAL A 462 2.43 17.01 12.10
CA VAL A 462 1.63 16.35 13.14
C VAL A 462 2.52 15.90 14.31
N GLU A 463 3.64 15.25 14.00
CA GLU A 463 4.61 14.81 15.00
C GLU A 463 5.17 15.99 15.81
N ALA A 464 5.58 17.07 15.13
CA ALA A 464 6.08 18.28 15.79
C ALA A 464 5.02 18.96 16.67
N ALA A 465 3.75 18.92 16.25
CA ALA A 465 2.64 19.44 17.06
C ALA A 465 2.42 18.61 18.34
N ILE A 466 2.49 17.27 18.25
CA ILE A 466 2.44 16.38 19.42
C ILE A 466 3.62 16.67 20.36
N ARG A 467 4.85 16.73 19.81
CA ARG A 467 6.05 17.02 20.61
C ARG A 467 6.01 18.38 21.32
N GLN A 468 5.45 19.39 20.66
CA GLN A 468 5.29 20.71 21.25
C GLN A 468 4.33 20.71 22.44
N GLU A 469 3.24 19.94 22.37
CA GLU A 469 2.21 19.92 23.43
C GLU A 469 2.55 18.95 24.56
N PHE A 470 3.06 17.75 24.23
CA PHE A 470 3.18 16.63 25.16
C PHE A 470 4.62 16.18 25.43
N GLY A 471 5.63 16.79 24.80
CA GLY A 471 7.02 16.36 24.90
C GLY A 471 7.35 15.16 24.00
N ASP A 472 8.48 14.49 24.24
CA ASP A 472 8.98 13.38 23.41
C ASP A 472 8.22 12.06 23.69
N VAL A 473 6.90 12.05 23.45
CA VAL A 473 5.99 10.91 23.64
C VAL A 473 5.62 10.19 22.35
N VAL A 474 5.95 10.76 21.19
CA VAL A 474 5.65 10.19 19.87
C VAL A 474 6.88 9.50 19.31
N ARG A 475 6.70 8.26 18.84
CA ARG A 475 7.72 7.46 18.17
C ARG A 475 7.73 7.73 16.67
N ALA A 476 6.57 7.69 16.03
CA ALA A 476 6.38 7.94 14.61
C ALA A 476 4.93 8.32 14.30
N VAL A 477 4.73 9.07 13.21
CA VAL A 477 3.40 9.34 12.63
C VAL A 477 3.39 8.78 11.22
N TRP A 478 2.49 7.84 10.96
CA TRP A 478 2.26 7.21 9.67
C TRP A 478 0.88 7.61 9.11
N PRO A 479 0.57 7.33 7.83
CA PRO A 479 -0.63 7.84 7.18
C PRO A 479 -1.96 7.55 7.88
N THR A 480 -2.04 6.43 8.60
CA THR A 480 -3.28 5.95 9.23
C THR A 480 -3.16 5.83 10.74
N GLU A 481 -2.00 6.12 11.32
CA GLU A 481 -1.74 5.80 12.72
C GLU A 481 -0.60 6.60 13.36
N VAL A 482 -0.62 6.67 14.70
CA VAL A 482 0.47 7.25 15.50
C VAL A 482 1.01 6.20 16.44
N PHE A 483 2.34 6.01 16.39
CA PHE A 483 3.08 5.19 17.33
C PHE A 483 3.60 6.05 18.48
N LEU A 484 3.36 5.61 19.71
CA LEU A 484 3.67 6.33 20.94
C LEU A 484 4.72 5.58 21.77
N LEU A 485 5.48 6.33 22.55
CA LEU A 485 6.50 5.85 23.48
C LEU A 485 5.88 5.65 24.87
N GLU A 486 5.46 4.43 25.19
CA GLU A 486 4.74 4.12 26.44
C GLU A 486 5.49 4.59 27.70
N GLN A 487 6.79 4.29 27.81
CA GLN A 487 7.58 4.72 28.95
C GLN A 487 7.64 6.24 29.08
N ALA A 488 7.77 6.97 27.97
CA ALA A 488 7.83 8.43 27.98
C ALA A 488 6.48 9.04 28.36
N MET A 489 5.37 8.39 27.98
CA MET A 489 4.02 8.78 28.37
C MET A 489 3.79 8.58 29.87
N GLU A 490 4.20 7.44 30.42
CA GLU A 490 4.13 7.17 31.87
C GLU A 490 4.93 8.19 32.69
N GLU A 491 6.15 8.50 32.25
CA GLU A 491 7.03 9.47 32.92
C GLU A 491 6.47 10.90 32.91
N GLN A 492 5.67 11.23 31.90
CA GLN A 492 5.10 12.56 31.69
C GLN A 492 3.64 12.69 32.11
N ASP A 493 3.01 11.61 32.61
CA ASP A 493 1.59 11.55 32.98
C ASP A 493 0.65 11.95 31.82
N VAL A 494 0.98 11.49 30.62
CA VAL A 494 0.22 11.73 29.37
C VAL A 494 -0.48 10.44 28.94
N THR A 495 -1.75 10.53 28.56
CA THR A 495 -2.57 9.40 28.11
C THR A 495 -2.78 9.37 26.60
N VAL A 496 -3.10 8.19 26.03
CA VAL A 496 -3.41 8.04 24.60
C VAL A 496 -4.61 8.90 24.23
N GLU A 497 -5.62 8.95 25.10
CA GLU A 497 -6.84 9.72 24.93
C GLU A 497 -6.60 11.24 24.91
N GLU A 498 -5.59 11.74 25.63
CA GLU A 498 -5.23 13.16 25.58
C GLU A 498 -4.63 13.52 24.22
N ILE A 499 -3.71 12.70 23.71
CA ILE A 499 -3.08 12.91 22.40
C ILE A 499 -4.12 12.73 21.28
N ALA A 500 -4.95 11.67 21.33
CA ALA A 500 -6.01 11.44 20.34
C ALA A 500 -7.03 12.59 20.32
N ARG A 501 -7.43 13.11 21.49
CA ARG A 501 -8.34 14.27 21.58
C ARG A 501 -7.71 15.56 21.07
N PHE A 502 -6.41 15.74 21.29
CA PHE A 502 -5.65 16.85 20.70
C PHE A 502 -5.65 16.77 19.17
N LEU A 503 -5.35 15.59 18.61
CA LEU A 503 -5.35 15.34 17.16
C LEU A 503 -6.74 15.50 16.55
N GLY A 504 -7.79 15.05 17.23
CA GLY A 504 -9.18 15.26 16.82
C GLY A 504 -9.58 16.74 16.74
N GLY A 505 -8.80 17.65 17.36
CA GLY A 505 -8.93 19.10 17.24
C GLY A 505 -7.86 19.78 16.39
N HIS A 506 -6.93 19.03 15.79
CA HIS A 506 -5.83 19.56 14.99
C HIS A 506 -6.36 20.22 13.72
N THR A 507 -6.00 21.49 13.51
CA THR A 507 -6.51 22.28 12.37
C THR A 507 -5.43 22.52 11.32
N LEU A 508 -5.83 22.99 10.14
CA LEU A 508 -4.90 23.42 9.10
C LEU A 508 -3.85 24.41 9.64
N SER A 509 -4.28 25.45 10.39
CA SER A 509 -3.34 26.40 11.02
C SER A 509 -2.33 25.76 11.98
N ASP A 510 -2.66 24.63 12.60
CA ASP A 510 -1.74 23.95 13.51
C ASP A 510 -0.69 23.17 12.71
N ASN A 511 -1.07 22.52 11.61
CA ASN A 511 -0.15 21.84 10.69
C ASN A 511 0.80 22.83 9.98
N LEU A 512 0.25 23.92 9.43
CA LEU A 512 1.00 24.96 8.71
C LEU A 512 2.08 25.67 9.55
N ARG A 513 2.06 25.56 10.89
CA ARG A 513 3.12 26.13 11.74
C ARG A 513 4.46 25.41 11.60
N PHE A 514 4.39 24.14 11.21
CA PHE A 514 5.54 23.24 11.10
C PHE A 514 5.80 22.82 9.65
N SER A 515 4.95 23.27 8.72
CA SER A 515 5.20 23.14 7.28
C SER A 515 6.19 24.21 6.81
N GLU A 516 7.06 23.82 5.88
CA GLU A 516 7.91 24.78 5.17
C GLU A 516 7.17 25.29 3.91
N GLY A 517 7.42 26.55 3.53
CA GLY A 517 6.81 27.16 2.34
C GLY A 517 5.35 27.61 2.51
N GLU A 518 4.69 27.87 1.38
CA GLU A 518 3.25 28.14 1.31
C GLU A 518 2.58 26.96 0.59
N PRO A 519 2.25 25.87 1.31
CA PRO A 519 1.67 24.68 0.67
C PRO A 519 0.28 24.99 0.11
N PHE A 520 -0.10 24.28 -0.96
CA PHE A 520 -1.48 24.28 -1.44
C PHE A 520 -2.40 23.79 -0.31
N THR A 521 -3.51 24.49 -0.08
CA THR A 521 -4.45 24.19 1.03
C THR A 521 -5.80 23.70 0.55
N GLY A 522 -6.00 23.63 -0.76
CA GLY A 522 -7.28 23.30 -1.37
C GLY A 522 -8.44 24.12 -0.81
N GLN A 523 -9.53 23.42 -0.51
CA GLN A 523 -10.70 24.03 0.11
C GLN A 523 -10.59 24.26 1.63
N PHE A 524 -9.47 23.88 2.26
CA PHE A 524 -9.34 23.96 3.72
C PHE A 524 -9.04 25.39 4.17
N GLU A 525 -9.90 25.92 5.03
CA GLU A 525 -9.65 27.15 5.75
C GLU A 525 -8.82 26.90 7.01
N SER A 526 -8.13 27.95 7.48
CA SER A 526 -7.21 27.92 8.62
C SER A 526 -7.74 27.21 9.89
N GLN A 527 -9.05 27.25 10.17
CA GLN A 527 -9.67 26.67 11.36
C GLN A 527 -10.32 25.30 11.12
N ASN A 528 -10.34 24.79 9.89
CA ASN A 528 -10.89 23.46 9.62
C ASN A 528 -10.02 22.40 10.28
N ARG A 529 -10.70 21.40 10.89
CA ARG A 529 -10.04 20.20 11.41
C ARG A 529 -9.54 19.36 10.26
N LEU A 530 -8.39 18.71 10.46
CA LEU A 530 -7.75 17.89 9.44
C LEU A 530 -8.11 16.41 9.52
N PHE A 531 -8.72 15.95 10.62
CA PHE A 531 -9.04 14.55 10.84
C PHE A 531 -10.53 14.37 11.15
N ASP A 532 -11.15 13.40 10.47
CA ASP A 532 -12.48 12.91 10.82
C ASP A 532 -12.41 11.79 11.86
N LEU A 533 -11.29 11.05 11.91
CA LEU A 533 -10.97 10.08 12.96
C LEU A 533 -9.61 10.39 13.59
N ALA A 534 -9.59 10.56 14.90
CA ALA A 534 -8.41 10.49 15.74
C ALA A 534 -8.81 9.89 17.10
N VAL A 535 -8.66 8.57 17.23
CA VAL A 535 -9.16 7.79 18.37
C VAL A 535 -8.07 6.86 18.90
N PRO A 536 -8.07 6.52 20.20
CA PRO A 536 -7.33 5.36 20.68
C PRO A 536 -7.69 4.14 19.83
N ALA A 537 -6.68 3.43 19.32
CA ALA A 537 -6.89 2.41 18.30
C ALA A 537 -7.62 1.16 18.85
N ASP A 538 -7.45 0.86 20.14
CA ASP A 538 -8.16 -0.21 20.86
C ASP A 538 -9.69 -0.06 20.79
N MET A 539 -10.18 1.18 20.77
CA MET A 539 -11.61 1.48 20.61
C MET A 539 -12.19 1.06 19.26
N LEU A 540 -11.38 0.82 18.22
CA LEU A 540 -11.88 0.36 16.92
C LEU A 540 -12.61 -0.97 17.06
N SER A 541 -12.12 -1.87 17.92
CA SER A 541 -12.72 -3.17 18.20
C SER A 541 -14.05 -3.08 18.96
N GLU A 542 -14.28 -1.98 19.68
CA GLU A 542 -15.48 -1.76 20.51
C GLU A 542 -16.58 -0.97 19.78
N ALA A 543 -16.27 -0.36 18.63
CA ALA A 543 -17.18 0.48 17.89
C ALA A 543 -18.26 -0.36 17.17
N GLU A 544 -19.43 -0.53 17.79
CA GLU A 544 -20.61 -1.15 17.20
C GLU A 544 -21.49 -0.11 16.49
N CYS A 545 -20.98 0.42 15.37
CA CYS A 545 -21.71 1.24 14.41
C CYS A 545 -21.57 0.61 13.01
#